data_AF-X5DII1-F1
#
_entry.id   AF-X5DII1-F1
#
_cell.length_a   1.000
_cell.length_b   1.000
_cell.length_c   1.000
_cell.angle_alpha   90.00
_cell.angle_beta   90.00
_cell.angle_gamma   90.00
#
_symmetry.space_group_name_H-M   'P 1'
#
loop_
_entity.id
_entity.type
_entity.pdbx_description
1 polymer ?
#
loop_
_entity_poly.entity_id
_entity_poly.type
_entity_poly.pdbx_seq_one_letter_code
_entity_poly.pdbx_strand_id
1 'polypeptide(L)'
;MSRGLTRRGFLGGLGTLGVLGAAAVTTSCSEGQDDAATTERETAAVPFDGDHQAGIATPPQSHNTTVAFSLRDGADRRAVQRLLRIWTGDARRLCAGTPVLADLEPELASNPGNLTVTCGFGRGLYTAAGIADKAPAWLRPLPHFTGDRLDDSWGDRDIVLQICGDDRTTVSHALRVLVRGGADYARPSWSQTGFLDVQNGTPRNLFGFKDGTVNPHSEKEFDTQVWNDDGGTCMIVRRVAFDMPEWESVDRGTREVAMGRTIVEGAPLSGGDEFTDVDVNKIGDDGLPLIDAHSHVALATSHNGDAERMLRRAYNYDLPVTAGPAGLQDAELIDLSDTGLIFTCFQRDPDTSFIPVQKRLADGDRLNEWITHVGSAVFHVPAGTSGDSYWGEDLLG
;
A
#
# COMPACT_ATOMS: atom_id res chain seq x y z
N MET A 1 -32.98 45.76 -37.46
CA MET A 1 -34.10 45.66 -36.51
C MET A 1 -34.13 44.22 -36.00
N SER A 2 -33.45 43.90 -34.88
CA SER A 2 -33.98 43.88 -33.49
C SER A 2 -35.07 42.82 -33.30
N ARG A 3 -35.11 41.88 -32.36
CA ARG A 3 -34.41 41.50 -31.11
C ARG A 3 -34.77 40.00 -30.92
N GLY A 4 -33.88 39.10 -30.49
CA GLY A 4 -33.66 38.76 -29.08
C GLY A 4 -34.90 38.14 -28.41
N LEU A 5 -34.91 36.82 -28.19
CA LEU A 5 -35.79 36.16 -27.22
C LEU A 5 -34.93 35.52 -26.12
N THR A 6 -35.05 36.10 -24.93
CA THR A 6 -34.25 35.83 -23.72
C THR A 6 -34.86 34.77 -22.81
N ARG A 7 -33.97 34.12 -22.05
CA ARG A 7 -34.19 33.29 -20.86
C ARG A 7 -35.03 34.01 -19.79
N ARG A 8 -36.36 33.85 -19.79
CA ARG A 8 -37.25 33.90 -18.61
C ARG A 8 -38.70 33.83 -19.08
N GLY A 9 -39.34 32.70 -18.84
CA GLY A 9 -40.77 32.58 -19.01
C GLY A 9 -41.21 31.20 -19.45
N PHE A 10 -41.12 30.21 -18.56
CA PHE A 10 -42.16 29.19 -18.51
C PHE A 10 -42.12 28.40 -17.18
N LEU A 11 -42.44 29.07 -16.08
CA LEU A 11 -43.12 28.41 -14.97
C LEU A 11 -44.58 28.83 -15.07
N GLY A 12 -45.47 27.88 -15.27
CA GLY A 12 -46.91 28.12 -15.13
C GLY A 12 -47.79 27.24 -16.00
N GLY A 13 -48.31 26.16 -15.39
CA GLY A 13 -49.73 25.85 -15.54
C GLY A 13 -50.11 24.49 -16.13
N LEU A 14 -50.80 23.72 -15.28
CA LEU A 14 -51.93 22.80 -15.59
C LEU A 14 -51.58 21.52 -16.37
N GLY A 15 -52.14 20.35 -16.09
CA GLY A 15 -53.28 19.96 -15.27
C GLY A 15 -53.46 18.43 -15.38
N THR A 16 -54.34 17.90 -14.55
CA THR A 16 -54.59 16.47 -14.29
C THR A 16 -55.36 15.73 -15.39
N LEU A 17 -55.11 14.40 -15.45
CA LEU A 17 -55.93 13.27 -15.96
C LEU A 17 -55.65 12.69 -17.36
N GLY A 18 -55.34 11.39 -17.41
CA GLY A 18 -55.68 10.50 -18.53
C GLY A 18 -54.57 9.53 -18.98
N VAL A 19 -54.68 8.27 -18.57
CA VAL A 19 -53.82 7.13 -18.97
C VAL A 19 -53.97 6.79 -20.46
N LEU A 20 -52.86 6.58 -21.18
CA LEU A 20 -52.63 5.54 -22.20
C LEU A 20 -51.15 5.59 -22.65
N GLY A 21 -50.50 4.43 -22.70
CA GLY A 21 -49.05 4.28 -22.78
C GLY A 21 -48.37 4.76 -24.05
N ALA A 22 -47.16 5.30 -23.87
CA ALA A 22 -46.07 5.31 -24.84
C ALA A 22 -44.77 5.11 -24.05
N ALA A 23 -43.97 4.12 -24.48
CA ALA A 23 -42.69 3.78 -23.89
C ALA A 23 -41.75 4.99 -23.88
N ALA A 24 -41.47 5.53 -22.69
CA ALA A 24 -40.29 6.34 -22.44
C ALA A 24 -39.23 5.40 -21.85
N VAL A 25 -38.34 4.93 -22.72
CA VAL A 25 -37.04 4.40 -22.27
C VAL A 25 -36.28 5.59 -21.73
N THR A 26 -36.41 5.85 -20.43
CA THR A 26 -35.43 6.69 -19.73
C THR A 26 -34.19 5.83 -19.60
N THR A 27 -33.25 6.02 -20.53
CA THR A 27 -31.86 5.62 -20.36
C THR A 27 -31.37 6.30 -19.08
N SER A 28 -31.39 5.58 -17.96
CA SER A 28 -30.68 6.02 -16.77
C SER A 28 -29.22 5.83 -17.09
N CYS A 29 -28.54 6.92 -17.47
CA CYS A 29 -27.09 6.97 -17.45
C CYS A 29 -26.66 6.59 -16.03
N SER A 30 -26.03 5.44 -15.88
CA SER A 30 -25.37 4.98 -14.66
C SER A 30 -24.05 5.72 -14.43
N GLU A 31 -23.96 6.99 -14.83
CA GLU A 31 -22.77 7.84 -14.65
C GLU A 31 -22.77 8.50 -13.25
N GLY A 32 -23.89 8.49 -12.53
CA GLY A 32 -24.01 9.18 -11.24
C GLY A 32 -23.64 8.37 -9.99
N GLN A 33 -23.48 7.04 -10.09
CA GLN A 33 -23.24 6.19 -8.92
C GLN A 33 -21.75 5.96 -8.67
N ASP A 34 -20.94 5.87 -9.72
CA ASP A 34 -19.48 5.78 -9.61
C ASP A 34 -18.89 7.13 -9.18
N ASP A 35 -19.35 8.25 -9.76
CA ASP A 35 -18.90 9.61 -9.39
C ASP A 35 -19.25 10.00 -7.93
N ALA A 36 -20.37 9.50 -7.40
CA ALA A 36 -20.75 9.76 -6.02
C ALA A 36 -19.90 8.93 -5.03
N ALA A 37 -19.64 7.66 -5.35
CA ALA A 37 -18.82 6.77 -4.52
C ALA A 37 -17.34 7.18 -4.51
N THR A 38 -16.80 7.68 -5.62
CA THR A 38 -15.45 8.26 -5.68
C THR A 38 -15.37 9.55 -4.86
N THR A 39 -16.34 10.45 -5.00
CA THR A 39 -16.41 11.70 -4.21
C THR A 39 -16.52 11.44 -2.70
N GLU A 40 -17.27 10.41 -2.27
CA GLU A 40 -17.35 10.02 -0.85
C GLU A 40 -16.01 9.49 -0.31
N ARG A 41 -15.28 8.67 -1.08
CA ARG A 41 -13.94 8.20 -0.69
C ARG A 41 -12.92 9.33 -0.60
N GLU A 42 -12.97 10.25 -1.57
CA GLU A 42 -12.10 11.42 -1.61
C GLU A 42 -12.38 12.41 -0.48
N THR A 43 -13.48 12.27 0.28
CA THR A 43 -13.85 13.18 1.37
C THR A 43 -13.97 12.54 2.75
N ALA A 44 -13.91 11.22 2.84
CA ALA A 44 -14.01 10.49 4.09
C ALA A 44 -12.77 10.66 4.98
N ALA A 45 -12.98 10.60 6.30
CA ALA A 45 -11.93 10.63 7.31
C ALA A 45 -11.79 9.25 7.97
N VAL A 46 -10.54 8.80 8.14
CA VAL A 46 -10.23 7.56 8.87
C VAL A 46 -9.85 7.93 10.31
N PRO A 47 -10.39 7.26 11.34
CA PRO A 47 -9.97 7.48 12.71
C PRO A 47 -8.46 7.29 12.88
N PHE A 48 -7.79 8.32 13.43
CA PHE A 48 -6.35 8.28 13.69
C PHE A 48 -6.02 7.51 14.97
N ASP A 49 -6.80 7.74 16.02
CA ASP A 49 -6.65 7.11 17.34
C ASP A 49 -7.40 5.77 17.38
N GLY A 50 -6.83 4.79 18.09
CA GLY A 50 -7.32 3.41 18.20
C GLY A 50 -6.27 2.48 18.81
N ASP A 51 -6.62 1.22 19.04
CA ASP A 51 -5.68 0.22 19.62
C ASP A 51 -4.51 -0.09 18.66
N HIS A 52 -4.80 -0.04 17.35
CA HIS A 52 -3.83 -0.21 16.28
C HIS A 52 -3.74 1.07 15.44
N GLN A 53 -2.57 1.32 14.85
CA GLN A 53 -2.43 2.44 13.92
C GLN A 53 -3.27 2.23 12.65
N ALA A 54 -3.90 3.30 12.18
CA ALA A 54 -4.55 3.33 10.87
C ALA A 54 -3.54 3.12 9.72
N GLY A 55 -4.03 2.77 8.53
CA GLY A 55 -3.21 2.49 7.34
C GLY A 55 -2.67 1.06 7.27
N ILE A 56 -3.09 0.18 8.18
CA ILE A 56 -2.74 -1.24 8.21
C ILE A 56 -3.98 -2.07 7.86
N ALA A 57 -4.94 -2.22 8.79
CA ALA A 57 -6.24 -2.84 8.53
C ALA A 57 -7.22 -1.93 7.78
N THR A 58 -6.89 -0.65 7.63
CA THR A 58 -7.64 0.27 6.78
C THR A 58 -7.63 -0.25 5.33
N PRO A 59 -8.79 -0.26 4.63
CA PRO A 59 -8.84 -0.62 3.21
C PRO A 59 -7.77 0.11 2.39
N PRO A 60 -7.16 -0.54 1.37
CA PRO A 60 -6.17 0.11 0.51
C PRO A 60 -6.73 1.39 -0.13
N GLN A 61 -6.00 2.50 -0.02
CA GLN A 61 -6.33 3.75 -0.71
C GLN A 61 -5.57 3.85 -2.05
N SER A 62 -5.99 4.78 -2.92
CA SER A 62 -5.46 4.94 -4.28
C SER A 62 -4.01 5.42 -4.35
N HIS A 63 -3.54 6.17 -3.35
CA HIS A 63 -2.20 6.75 -3.34
C HIS A 63 -1.44 6.38 -2.08
N ASN A 64 -0.14 6.12 -2.23
CA ASN A 64 0.79 5.88 -1.14
C ASN A 64 2.08 6.69 -1.36
N THR A 65 2.61 7.26 -0.29
CA THR A 65 4.02 7.65 -0.20
C THR A 65 4.61 7.08 1.08
N THR A 66 5.57 6.17 0.92
CA THR A 66 6.36 5.61 2.01
C THR A 66 7.70 6.32 2.05
N VAL A 67 8.01 6.99 3.15
CA VAL A 67 9.24 7.75 3.33
C VAL A 67 9.95 7.32 4.59
N ALA A 68 11.24 7.02 4.48
CA ALA A 68 12.06 6.67 5.63
C ALA A 68 13.07 7.76 5.95
N PHE A 69 13.37 7.90 7.23
CA PHE A 69 14.11 9.00 7.80
C PHE A 69 15.27 8.48 8.64
N SER A 70 16.39 9.18 8.56
CA SER A 70 17.48 9.06 9.54
C SER A 70 17.40 10.20 10.53
N LEU A 71 17.60 9.92 11.80
CA LEU A 71 17.73 10.92 12.85
C LEU A 71 18.97 11.78 12.61
N ARG A 72 18.92 13.03 13.06
CA ARG A 72 20.08 13.93 13.01
C ARG A 72 21.16 13.45 13.97
N ASP A 73 22.40 13.74 13.62
CA ASP A 73 23.57 13.45 14.45
C ASP A 73 23.39 14.01 15.86
N GLY A 74 23.57 13.17 16.88
CA GLY A 74 23.39 13.54 18.29
C GLY A 74 21.94 13.57 18.79
N ALA A 75 20.97 13.12 17.99
CA ALA A 75 19.61 12.91 18.47
C ALA A 75 19.60 11.91 19.65
N ASP A 76 18.98 12.32 20.75
CA ASP A 76 18.81 11.53 21.96
C ASP A 76 17.33 11.16 22.17
N ARG A 77 17.03 10.48 23.28
CA ARG A 77 15.65 10.14 23.66
C ARG A 77 14.71 11.35 23.66
N ARG A 78 15.16 12.50 24.16
CA ARG A 78 14.32 13.71 24.25
C ARG A 78 14.04 14.28 22.86
N ALA A 79 15.02 14.25 21.96
CA ALA A 79 14.84 14.62 20.57
C ALA A 79 13.79 13.72 19.87
N VAL A 80 13.89 12.39 20.06
CA VAL A 80 12.93 11.42 19.53
C VAL A 80 11.52 11.67 20.08
N GLN A 81 11.37 11.84 21.39
CA GLN A 81 10.08 12.14 22.01
C GLN A 81 9.44 13.42 21.46
N ARG A 82 10.24 14.49 21.26
CA ARG A 82 9.73 15.74 20.66
C ARG A 82 9.29 15.55 19.22
N LEU A 83 10.10 14.86 18.42
CA LEU A 83 9.76 14.54 17.03
C LEU A 83 8.44 13.80 16.94
N LEU A 84 8.29 12.72 17.71
CA LEU A 84 7.08 11.90 17.65
C LEU A 84 5.85 12.63 18.17
N ARG A 85 5.97 13.50 19.18
CA ARG A 85 4.87 14.37 19.63
C ARG A 85 4.43 15.34 18.52
N ILE A 86 5.38 15.95 17.82
CA ILE A 86 5.10 16.85 16.69
C ILE A 86 4.39 16.08 15.57
N TRP A 87 4.99 14.98 15.10
CA TRP A 87 4.44 14.19 14.01
C TRP A 87 3.09 13.57 14.33
N THR A 88 2.90 13.04 15.54
CA THR A 88 1.60 12.49 15.96
C THR A 88 0.54 13.59 15.97
N GLY A 89 0.85 14.75 16.56
CA GLY A 89 -0.10 15.88 16.62
C GLY A 89 -0.47 16.41 15.25
N ASP A 90 0.50 16.55 14.35
CA ASP A 90 0.28 17.01 12.97
C ASP A 90 -0.49 15.97 12.16
N ALA A 91 -0.10 14.70 12.21
CA ALA A 91 -0.78 13.62 11.51
C ALA A 91 -2.23 13.45 11.96
N ARG A 92 -2.49 13.50 13.28
CA ARG A 92 -3.86 13.44 13.84
C ARG A 92 -4.75 14.53 13.26
N ARG A 93 -4.24 15.75 13.13
CA ARG A 93 -5.00 16.89 12.57
C ARG A 93 -5.26 16.70 11.08
N LEU A 94 -4.24 16.33 10.32
CA LEU A 94 -4.35 16.13 8.87
C LEU A 94 -5.33 14.99 8.54
N CYS A 95 -5.26 13.85 9.22
CA CYS A 95 -6.20 12.74 9.05
C CYS A 95 -7.65 13.11 9.37
N ALA A 96 -7.86 14.11 10.24
CA ALA A 96 -9.17 14.66 10.57
C ALA A 96 -9.61 15.83 9.66
N GLY A 97 -8.90 16.11 8.57
CA GLY A 97 -9.22 17.22 7.66
C GLY A 97 -9.00 18.60 8.30
N THR A 98 -8.10 18.68 9.28
CA THR A 98 -7.84 19.90 10.06
C THR A 98 -6.42 20.41 9.80
N PRO A 99 -6.23 21.69 9.48
CA PRO A 99 -4.89 22.26 9.31
C PRO A 99 -4.04 22.19 10.58
N VAL A 100 -2.73 22.04 10.40
CA VAL A 100 -1.75 22.14 11.49
C VAL A 100 -1.53 23.61 11.90
N LEU A 101 -0.97 23.86 13.08
CA LEU A 101 -0.89 25.22 13.66
C LEU A 101 -0.11 26.23 12.80
N ALA A 102 0.93 25.77 12.09
CA ALA A 102 1.78 26.59 11.23
C ALA A 102 1.69 26.12 9.77
N ASP A 103 0.49 25.73 9.35
CA ASP A 103 0.25 25.38 7.96
C ASP A 103 0.29 26.62 7.08
N LEU A 104 1.08 26.56 6.00
CA LEU A 104 1.19 27.64 5.04
C LEU A 104 0.12 27.53 3.96
N GLU A 105 -0.45 26.33 3.77
CA GLU A 105 -1.45 26.02 2.76
C GLU A 105 -2.65 25.27 3.38
N PRO A 106 -3.37 25.87 4.36
CA PRO A 106 -4.42 25.19 5.12
C PRO A 106 -5.58 24.67 4.27
N GLU A 107 -5.80 25.23 3.07
CA GLU A 107 -6.82 24.79 2.13
C GLU A 107 -6.60 23.33 1.68
N LEU A 108 -5.34 22.89 1.61
CA LEU A 108 -4.96 21.53 1.22
C LEU A 108 -5.19 20.48 2.32
N ALA A 109 -5.44 20.92 3.56
CA ALA A 109 -5.74 20.03 4.68
C ALA A 109 -7.24 19.82 4.90
N SER A 110 -8.10 20.61 4.26
CA SER A 110 -9.55 20.64 4.53
C SER A 110 -10.28 19.38 4.07
N ASN A 111 -9.72 18.66 3.10
CA ASN A 111 -10.26 17.42 2.58
C ASN A 111 -9.36 16.23 2.94
N PRO A 112 -9.76 15.37 3.89
CA PRO A 112 -8.89 14.30 4.36
C PRO A 112 -8.71 13.17 3.35
N GLY A 113 -9.66 12.87 2.46
CA GLY A 113 -9.51 11.85 1.42
C GLY A 113 -8.95 10.51 1.90
N ASN A 114 -9.56 9.93 2.94
CA ASN A 114 -9.13 8.71 3.60
C ASN A 114 -7.64 8.73 4.06
N LEU A 115 -7.09 9.91 4.36
CA LEU A 115 -5.70 10.05 4.77
C LEU A 115 -5.39 9.23 6.02
N THR A 116 -4.36 8.40 5.93
CA THR A 116 -3.75 7.70 7.05
C THR A 116 -2.26 7.96 7.07
N VAL A 117 -1.68 8.09 8.26
CA VAL A 117 -0.24 8.13 8.48
C VAL A 117 0.13 7.04 9.47
N THR A 118 0.90 6.05 9.03
CA THR A 118 1.42 4.97 9.87
C THR A 118 2.90 5.21 10.15
N CYS A 119 3.31 5.15 11.41
CA CYS A 119 4.67 5.39 11.86
C CYS A 119 5.33 4.09 12.32
N GLY A 120 6.51 3.76 11.77
CA GLY A 120 7.31 2.59 12.15
C GLY A 120 8.71 2.96 12.59
N PHE A 121 9.27 2.23 13.54
CA PHE A 121 10.58 2.47 14.15
C PHE A 121 11.59 1.43 13.68
N GLY A 122 12.70 1.89 13.12
CA GLY A 122 13.85 1.03 12.85
C GLY A 122 14.77 0.94 14.05
N ARG A 123 15.75 0.03 13.96
CA ARG A 123 16.70 -0.25 15.06
C ARG A 123 17.48 0.98 15.53
N GLY A 124 17.77 1.92 14.64
CA GLY A 124 18.53 3.11 14.99
C GLY A 124 17.76 4.10 15.89
N LEU A 125 16.42 4.18 15.80
CA LEU A 125 15.61 4.95 16.76
C LEU A 125 15.78 4.40 18.19
N TYR A 126 15.69 3.08 18.37
CA TYR A 126 15.87 2.45 19.67
C TYR A 126 17.27 2.72 20.24
N THR A 127 18.27 2.73 19.37
CA THR A 127 19.66 3.02 19.74
C THR A 127 19.82 4.47 20.18
N ALA A 128 19.31 5.43 19.39
CA ALA A 128 19.34 6.86 19.69
C ALA A 128 18.57 7.21 20.99
N ALA A 129 17.44 6.53 21.22
CA ALA A 129 16.65 6.69 22.44
C ALA A 129 17.26 5.97 23.67
N GLY A 130 18.35 5.21 23.51
CA GLY A 130 18.97 4.47 24.62
C GLY A 130 18.04 3.39 25.22
N ILE A 131 17.29 2.71 24.36
CA ILE A 131 16.37 1.60 24.70
C ILE A 131 16.56 0.42 23.73
N ALA A 132 17.79 0.19 23.27
CA ALA A 132 18.11 -0.86 22.30
C ALA A 132 17.74 -2.28 22.77
N ASP A 133 17.67 -2.49 24.09
CA ASP A 133 17.22 -3.70 24.76
C ASP A 133 15.71 -3.93 24.67
N LYS A 134 14.90 -2.88 24.44
CA LYS A 134 13.46 -2.97 24.23
C LYS A 134 13.04 -3.26 22.79
N ALA A 135 13.98 -3.20 21.84
CA ALA A 135 13.67 -3.48 20.44
C ALA A 135 13.32 -4.96 20.24
N PRO A 136 12.26 -5.30 19.48
CA PRO A 136 11.92 -6.68 19.17
C PRO A 136 13.11 -7.44 18.60
N ALA A 137 13.26 -8.73 18.95
CA ALA A 137 14.41 -9.54 18.52
C ALA A 137 14.52 -9.68 16.99
N TRP A 138 13.37 -9.67 16.32
CA TRP A 138 13.28 -9.71 14.86
C TRP A 138 13.57 -8.36 14.18
N LEU A 139 13.70 -7.25 14.91
CA LEU A 139 14.00 -5.92 14.34
C LEU A 139 15.49 -5.81 14.02
N ARG A 140 15.87 -6.47 12.92
CA ARG A 140 17.21 -6.58 12.35
C ARG A 140 17.11 -6.68 10.82
N PRO A 141 18.20 -6.42 10.08
CA PRO A 141 18.20 -6.66 8.64
C PRO A 141 17.75 -8.09 8.32
N LEU A 142 16.93 -8.22 7.28
CA LEU A 142 16.49 -9.51 6.77
C LEU A 142 17.71 -10.35 6.32
N PRO A 143 17.62 -11.69 6.37
CA PRO A 143 18.66 -12.53 5.81
C PRO A 143 18.80 -12.26 4.31
N HIS A 144 19.98 -12.56 3.76
CA HIS A 144 20.19 -12.52 2.33
C HIS A 144 19.37 -13.63 1.64
N PHE A 145 18.63 -13.27 0.60
CA PHE A 145 17.90 -14.20 -0.25
C PHE A 145 18.57 -14.33 -1.62
N THR A 146 18.52 -15.52 -2.23
CA THR A 146 19.03 -15.72 -3.60
C THR A 146 18.31 -14.77 -4.57
N GLY A 147 19.06 -14.12 -5.46
CA GLY A 147 18.50 -13.17 -6.44
C GLY A 147 18.39 -11.72 -5.97
N ASP A 148 18.61 -11.45 -4.68
CA ASP A 148 18.63 -10.09 -4.14
C ASP A 148 19.72 -9.24 -4.83
N ARG A 149 19.33 -8.04 -5.28
CA ARG A 149 20.22 -6.99 -5.80
C ARG A 149 19.97 -5.70 -5.06
N LEU A 150 20.01 -5.77 -3.73
CA LEU A 150 19.65 -4.67 -2.84
C LEU A 150 20.60 -3.47 -3.01
N ASP A 151 20.00 -2.30 -3.18
CA ASP A 151 20.66 -1.01 -3.06
C ASP A 151 20.41 -0.45 -1.65
N ASP A 152 21.50 -0.22 -0.92
CA ASP A 152 21.50 0.32 0.45
C ASP A 152 20.78 1.67 0.55
N SER A 153 20.63 2.40 -0.56
CA SER A 153 19.84 3.64 -0.64
C SER A 153 18.38 3.42 -0.25
N TRP A 154 17.84 2.22 -0.47
CA TRP A 154 16.49 1.76 -0.09
C TRP A 154 16.47 0.90 1.19
N GLY A 155 17.57 0.90 1.95
CA GLY A 155 17.76 0.05 3.13
C GLY A 155 17.03 0.52 4.40
N ASP A 156 17.25 -0.18 5.50
CA ASP A 156 16.77 0.17 6.85
C ASP A 156 17.11 1.61 7.25
N ARG A 157 16.19 2.30 7.95
CA ARG A 157 16.39 3.64 8.50
C ARG A 157 15.78 3.75 9.90
N ASP A 158 15.93 4.89 10.57
CA ASP A 158 15.53 5.04 11.96
C ASP A 158 14.01 5.11 12.13
N ILE A 159 13.30 5.74 11.20
CA ILE A 159 11.85 5.89 11.22
C ILE A 159 11.30 5.74 9.80
N VAL A 160 10.10 5.19 9.65
CA VAL A 160 9.32 5.23 8.40
C VAL A 160 7.95 5.85 8.66
N LEU A 161 7.47 6.64 7.70
CA LEU A 161 6.09 7.07 7.62
C LEU A 161 5.48 6.51 6.33
N GLN A 162 4.40 5.74 6.46
CA GLN A 162 3.53 5.34 5.36
C GLN A 162 2.34 6.30 5.32
N ILE A 163 2.25 7.10 4.25
CA ILE A 163 1.20 8.11 4.07
C ILE A 163 0.32 7.65 2.91
N CYS A 164 -0.93 7.32 3.20
CA CYS A 164 -1.87 6.84 2.18
C CYS A 164 -3.14 7.67 2.16
N GLY A 165 -3.78 7.79 1.00
CA GLY A 165 -5.03 8.52 0.82
C GLY A 165 -5.58 8.35 -0.60
N ASP A 166 -6.82 8.75 -0.80
CA ASP A 166 -7.51 8.69 -2.10
C ASP A 166 -7.34 9.98 -2.91
N ASP A 167 -6.88 11.08 -2.30
CA ASP A 167 -6.46 12.29 -3.01
C ASP A 167 -4.94 12.48 -2.95
N ARG A 168 -4.31 12.60 -4.13
CA ARG A 168 -2.85 12.75 -4.26
C ARG A 168 -2.35 14.08 -3.69
N THR A 169 -3.16 15.14 -3.77
CA THR A 169 -2.78 16.46 -3.28
C THR A 169 -2.69 16.45 -1.76
N THR A 170 -3.67 15.85 -1.08
CA THR A 170 -3.72 15.63 0.36
C THR A 170 -2.53 14.79 0.83
N VAL A 171 -2.23 13.67 0.16
CA VAL A 171 -1.04 12.85 0.49
C VAL A 171 0.27 13.65 0.34
N SER A 172 0.40 14.43 -0.74
CA SER A 172 1.58 15.26 -0.98
C SER A 172 1.72 16.40 0.03
N HIS A 173 0.60 17.00 0.46
CA HIS A 173 0.58 18.05 1.49
C HIS A 173 1.00 17.48 2.84
N ALA A 174 0.41 16.35 3.25
CA ALA A 174 0.75 15.67 4.50
C ALA A 174 2.24 15.34 4.60
N LEU A 175 2.82 14.79 3.53
CA LEU A 175 4.27 14.55 3.45
C LEU A 175 5.07 15.83 3.70
N ARG A 176 4.74 16.93 3.00
CA ARG A 176 5.47 18.19 3.11
C ARG A 176 5.36 18.79 4.51
N VAL A 177 4.19 18.73 5.13
CA VAL A 177 3.96 19.20 6.50
C VAL A 177 4.80 18.38 7.49
N LEU A 178 4.75 17.06 7.42
CA LEU A 178 5.47 16.18 8.33
C LEU A 178 6.99 16.30 8.16
N VAL A 179 7.49 16.34 6.92
CA VAL A 179 8.93 16.57 6.65
C VAL A 179 9.40 17.90 7.23
N ARG A 180 8.60 18.97 7.07
CA ARG A 180 8.92 20.30 7.63
C ARG A 180 8.89 20.27 9.16
N GLY A 181 7.86 19.69 9.77
CA GLY A 181 7.72 19.60 11.23
C GLY A 181 8.82 18.79 11.91
N GLY A 182 9.40 17.81 11.20
CA GLY A 182 10.47 16.95 11.72
C GLY A 182 11.89 17.40 11.39
N ALA A 183 12.08 18.48 10.62
CA ALA A 183 13.36 18.81 9.97
C ALA A 183 14.55 19.00 10.92
N ASP A 184 14.30 19.48 12.14
CA ASP A 184 15.32 19.67 13.18
C ASP A 184 15.80 18.35 13.80
N TYR A 185 15.01 17.28 13.69
CA TYR A 185 15.25 16.01 14.37
C TYR A 185 15.59 14.86 13.42
N ALA A 186 15.06 14.87 12.20
CA ALA A 186 15.24 13.80 11.22
C ALA A 186 15.38 14.35 9.79
N ARG A 187 15.94 13.53 8.90
CA ARG A 187 16.16 13.83 7.47
C ARG A 187 15.57 12.71 6.62
N PRO A 188 14.78 13.00 5.58
CA PRO A 188 14.38 11.98 4.61
C PRO A 188 15.62 11.32 4.01
N SER A 189 15.62 9.99 3.97
CA SER A 189 16.70 9.20 3.38
C SER A 189 16.31 8.59 2.05
N TRP A 190 15.08 8.09 1.97
CA TRP A 190 14.48 7.61 0.75
C TRP A 190 12.97 7.78 0.80
N SER A 191 12.34 7.90 -0.35
CA SER A 191 10.89 7.97 -0.49
C SER A 191 10.45 7.19 -1.72
N GLN A 192 9.37 6.44 -1.59
CA GLN A 192 8.75 5.70 -2.68
C GLN A 192 7.29 6.13 -2.77
N THR A 193 6.88 6.61 -3.95
CA THR A 193 5.48 6.95 -4.24
C THR A 193 4.88 5.83 -5.08
N GLY A 194 3.71 5.37 -4.68
CA GLY A 194 2.99 4.33 -5.38
C GLY A 194 1.51 4.61 -5.52
N PHE A 195 0.85 3.81 -6.33
CA PHE A 195 -0.56 3.97 -6.68
C PHE A 195 -1.25 2.62 -6.83
N LEU A 196 -2.56 2.65 -6.72
CA LEU A 196 -3.48 1.58 -7.05
C LEU A 196 -4.65 2.20 -7.81
N ASP A 197 -5.22 1.44 -8.75
CA ASP A 197 -6.56 1.74 -9.26
C ASP A 197 -7.58 1.04 -8.36
N VAL A 198 -7.98 1.71 -7.28
CA VAL A 198 -8.88 1.15 -6.27
C VAL A 198 -10.32 1.32 -6.70
N GLN A 199 -10.79 0.41 -7.55
CA GLN A 199 -12.22 0.27 -7.89
C GLN A 199 -12.94 -0.65 -6.88
N ASN A 200 -14.14 -1.12 -7.23
CA ASN A 200 -14.78 -2.20 -6.50
C ASN A 200 -14.03 -3.52 -6.75
N GLY A 201 -13.50 -4.13 -5.68
CA GLY A 201 -12.85 -5.44 -5.72
C GLY A 201 -11.33 -5.38 -5.51
N THR A 202 -10.64 -6.48 -5.83
CA THR A 202 -9.19 -6.61 -5.66
C THR A 202 -8.45 -5.80 -6.72
N PRO A 203 -7.51 -4.92 -6.33
CA PRO A 203 -6.74 -4.09 -7.27
C PRO A 203 -5.80 -4.95 -8.12
N ARG A 204 -5.23 -4.35 -9.17
CA ARG A 204 -4.26 -5.03 -10.05
C ARG A 204 -2.85 -4.47 -9.88
N ASN A 205 -1.85 -5.34 -10.05
CA ASN A 205 -0.46 -4.94 -10.21
C ASN A 205 -0.10 -4.68 -11.69
N LEU A 206 1.10 -4.19 -11.96
CA LEU A 206 1.56 -3.84 -13.32
C LEU A 206 1.89 -5.05 -14.21
N PHE A 207 1.96 -6.26 -13.65
CA PHE A 207 1.89 -7.50 -14.46
C PHE A 207 0.47 -7.84 -14.93
N GLY A 208 -0.53 -7.10 -14.47
CA GLY A 208 -1.93 -7.24 -14.84
C GLY A 208 -2.72 -8.19 -13.95
N PHE A 209 -2.10 -8.83 -12.94
CA PHE A 209 -2.77 -9.76 -12.03
C PHE A 209 -3.52 -9.01 -10.94
N LYS A 210 -4.65 -9.59 -10.47
CA LYS A 210 -5.28 -9.17 -9.21
C LYS A 210 -4.32 -9.47 -8.05
N ASP A 211 -4.10 -8.48 -7.18
CA ASP A 211 -3.16 -8.57 -6.09
C ASP A 211 -3.82 -8.15 -4.76
N GLY A 212 -3.83 -9.06 -3.79
CA GLY A 212 -4.50 -8.89 -2.51
C GLY A 212 -5.66 -9.85 -2.23
N THR A 213 -5.95 -10.78 -3.15
CA THR A 213 -7.04 -11.77 -3.04
C THR A 213 -7.00 -12.59 -1.75
N VAL A 214 -5.82 -13.08 -1.37
CA VAL A 214 -5.63 -13.85 -0.14
C VAL A 214 -4.88 -12.96 0.85
N ASN A 215 -5.66 -12.22 1.64
CA ASN A 215 -5.24 -11.36 2.75
C ASN A 215 -6.18 -11.58 3.94
N PRO A 216 -5.82 -11.16 5.16
CA PRO A 216 -6.76 -11.19 6.28
C PRO A 216 -7.93 -10.22 6.02
N HIS A 217 -9.16 -10.65 6.31
CA HIS A 217 -10.39 -9.89 6.10
C HIS A 217 -11.20 -9.69 7.38
N SER A 218 -11.03 -10.57 8.37
CA SER A 218 -11.75 -10.53 9.65
C SER A 218 -10.84 -10.10 10.79
N GLU A 219 -11.42 -9.49 11.82
CA GLU A 219 -10.73 -9.11 13.05
C GLU A 219 -9.91 -10.27 13.64
N LYS A 220 -10.51 -11.47 13.68
CA LYS A 220 -9.82 -12.68 14.13
C LYS A 220 -8.57 -13.03 13.31
N GLU A 221 -8.61 -12.85 11.99
CA GLU A 221 -7.44 -13.08 11.14
C GLU A 221 -6.36 -12.03 11.41
N PHE A 222 -6.75 -10.76 11.57
CA PHE A 222 -5.82 -9.70 11.94
C PHE A 222 -5.15 -9.95 13.31
N ASP A 223 -5.91 -10.34 14.33
CA ASP A 223 -5.39 -10.65 15.67
C ASP A 223 -4.38 -11.80 15.66
N THR A 224 -4.59 -12.78 14.79
CA THR A 224 -3.76 -13.99 14.70
C THR A 224 -2.56 -13.81 13.78
N GLN A 225 -2.66 -13.00 12.72
CA GLN A 225 -1.67 -12.93 11.65
C GLN A 225 -0.86 -11.62 11.66
N VAL A 226 -1.43 -10.52 12.14
CA VAL A 226 -0.88 -9.15 11.96
C VAL A 226 -0.46 -8.52 13.28
N TRP A 227 -1.35 -8.51 14.28
CA TRP A 227 -1.15 -7.72 15.50
C TRP A 227 -0.34 -8.44 16.55
N ASN A 228 0.65 -7.73 17.13
CA ASN A 228 1.35 -8.15 18.33
C ASN A 228 0.44 -7.98 19.56
N ASP A 229 0.79 -8.67 20.66
CA ASP A 229 0.03 -8.60 21.91
C ASP A 229 0.01 -7.19 22.53
N ASP A 230 0.98 -6.34 22.16
CA ASP A 230 1.07 -4.94 22.58
C ASP A 230 0.29 -3.98 21.65
N GLY A 231 -0.38 -4.48 20.62
CA GLY A 231 -1.11 -3.69 19.62
C GLY A 231 -0.27 -3.21 18.44
N GLY A 232 1.04 -3.46 18.44
CA GLY A 232 1.94 -3.14 17.32
C GLY A 232 1.97 -4.19 16.21
N THR A 233 2.90 -4.05 15.27
CA THR A 233 3.16 -5.05 14.22
C THR A 233 4.57 -4.88 13.62
N CYS A 234 5.08 -5.89 12.92
CA CYS A 234 6.25 -5.77 12.06
C CYS A 234 5.82 -5.27 10.69
N MET A 235 6.50 -4.24 10.17
CA MET A 235 6.36 -3.75 8.79
C MET A 235 7.63 -4.09 8.02
N ILE A 236 7.47 -4.77 6.88
CA ILE A 236 8.55 -4.98 5.91
C ILE A 236 8.21 -4.23 4.63
N VAL A 237 9.19 -3.53 4.07
CA VAL A 237 9.11 -2.89 2.76
C VAL A 237 10.16 -3.50 1.85
N ARG A 238 9.73 -4.07 0.72
CA ARG A 238 10.60 -4.54 -0.37
C ARG A 238 10.29 -3.73 -1.61
N ARG A 239 11.31 -3.09 -2.19
CA ARG A 239 11.21 -2.51 -3.54
C ARG A 239 11.50 -3.61 -4.54
N VAL A 240 10.50 -3.99 -5.33
CA VAL A 240 10.59 -5.09 -6.29
C VAL A 240 10.48 -4.50 -7.69
N ALA A 241 11.59 -4.51 -8.44
CA ALA A 241 11.62 -4.08 -9.82
C ALA A 241 11.10 -5.19 -10.75
N PHE A 242 10.36 -4.81 -11.77
CA PHE A 242 9.81 -5.70 -12.79
C PHE A 242 10.63 -5.61 -14.07
N ASP A 243 10.97 -6.76 -14.67
CA ASP A 243 11.45 -6.83 -16.05
C ASP A 243 10.24 -6.87 -16.99
N MET A 244 9.70 -5.68 -17.27
CA MET A 244 8.52 -5.54 -18.13
C MET A 244 8.78 -6.04 -19.57
N PRO A 245 9.91 -5.72 -20.23
CA PRO A 245 10.18 -6.23 -21.57
C PRO A 245 10.19 -7.77 -21.65
N GLU A 246 10.86 -8.45 -20.71
CA GLU A 246 10.91 -9.91 -20.72
C GLU A 246 9.54 -10.50 -20.37
N TRP A 247 8.82 -9.93 -19.39
CA TRP A 247 7.47 -10.32 -19.05
C TRP A 247 6.50 -10.18 -20.23
N GLU A 248 6.63 -9.11 -21.01
CA GLU A 248 5.78 -8.84 -22.17
C GLU A 248 6.08 -9.77 -23.35
N SER A 249 7.26 -10.37 -23.40
CA SER A 249 7.67 -11.29 -24.47
C SER A 249 7.06 -12.70 -24.36
N VAL A 250 6.63 -13.11 -23.16
CA VAL A 250 6.08 -14.46 -22.91
C VAL A 250 4.56 -14.51 -23.10
N ASP A 251 4.02 -15.66 -23.49
CA ASP A 251 2.58 -15.81 -23.72
C ASP A 251 1.76 -15.82 -22.41
N ARG A 252 0.45 -15.58 -22.54
CA ARG A 252 -0.47 -15.51 -21.40
C ARG A 252 -0.50 -16.79 -20.55
N GLY A 253 -0.44 -17.96 -21.18
CA GLY A 253 -0.48 -19.24 -20.46
C GLY A 253 0.75 -19.40 -19.56
N THR A 254 1.93 -19.06 -20.08
CA THR A 254 3.18 -19.06 -19.29
C THR A 254 3.09 -18.13 -18.08
N ARG A 255 2.54 -16.92 -18.24
CA ARG A 255 2.33 -15.96 -17.14
C ARG A 255 1.37 -16.50 -16.07
N GLU A 256 0.25 -17.09 -16.51
CA GLU A 256 -0.75 -17.69 -15.62
C GLU A 256 -0.18 -18.91 -14.87
N VAL A 257 0.65 -19.74 -15.52
CA VAL A 257 1.37 -20.86 -14.89
C VAL A 257 2.39 -20.36 -13.86
N ALA A 258 3.16 -19.32 -14.19
CA ALA A 258 4.13 -18.73 -13.26
C ALA A 258 3.45 -18.18 -12.00
N MET A 259 2.29 -17.53 -12.13
CA MET A 259 1.53 -17.06 -10.96
C MET A 259 0.72 -18.16 -10.26
N GLY A 260 0.22 -19.15 -11.01
CA GLY A 260 -0.72 -20.17 -10.55
C GLY A 260 -2.19 -19.69 -10.46
N ARG A 261 -2.51 -18.56 -11.09
CA ARG A 261 -3.87 -17.99 -11.19
C ARG A 261 -4.16 -17.49 -12.60
N THR A 262 -5.44 -17.35 -12.96
CA THR A 262 -5.85 -16.71 -14.22
C THR A 262 -5.73 -15.19 -14.10
N ILE A 263 -5.36 -14.51 -15.17
CA ILE A 263 -5.19 -13.05 -15.17
C ILE A 263 -6.54 -12.33 -15.05
N VAL A 264 -7.56 -12.78 -15.79
CA VAL A 264 -8.84 -12.05 -15.88
C VAL A 264 -9.64 -12.20 -14.60
N GLU A 265 -9.98 -13.44 -14.23
CA GLU A 265 -10.83 -13.74 -13.08
C GLU A 265 -10.06 -13.69 -11.77
N GLY A 266 -8.75 -13.99 -11.78
CA GLY A 266 -7.96 -14.19 -10.57
C GLY A 266 -8.17 -15.55 -9.93
N ALA A 267 -8.86 -16.48 -10.58
CA ALA A 267 -9.12 -17.82 -10.06
C ALA A 267 -7.83 -18.66 -10.03
N PRO A 268 -7.65 -19.59 -9.08
CA PRO A 268 -6.52 -20.52 -9.15
C PRO A 268 -6.65 -21.41 -10.39
N LEU A 269 -5.53 -21.86 -10.97
CA LEU A 269 -5.56 -22.78 -12.11
C LEU A 269 -6.18 -24.14 -11.77
N SER A 270 -6.28 -24.47 -10.48
CA SER A 270 -7.07 -25.59 -9.97
C SER A 270 -8.59 -25.40 -10.17
N GLY A 271 -9.06 -24.23 -10.61
CA GLY A 271 -10.45 -23.91 -10.93
C GLY A 271 -11.23 -23.22 -9.80
N GLY A 272 -12.43 -22.74 -10.12
CA GLY A 272 -13.29 -21.97 -9.21
C GLY A 272 -13.36 -20.49 -9.59
N ASP A 273 -13.45 -19.63 -8.58
CA ASP A 273 -13.41 -18.18 -8.69
C ASP A 273 -12.19 -17.59 -7.97
N GLU A 274 -12.10 -16.26 -7.92
CA GLU A 274 -11.00 -15.55 -7.27
C GLU A 274 -10.73 -16.02 -5.83
N PHE A 275 -11.79 -16.22 -5.05
CA PHE A 275 -11.71 -16.52 -3.62
C PHE A 275 -11.75 -18.03 -3.33
N THR A 276 -11.72 -18.86 -4.37
CA THR A 276 -11.58 -20.30 -4.22
C THR A 276 -10.17 -20.63 -3.72
N ASP A 277 -10.10 -21.54 -2.73
CA ASP A 277 -8.83 -22.04 -2.20
C ASP A 277 -7.99 -22.72 -3.30
N VAL A 278 -6.68 -22.48 -3.25
CA VAL A 278 -5.73 -23.07 -4.19
C VAL A 278 -5.52 -24.53 -3.83
N ASP A 279 -5.83 -25.44 -4.75
CA ASP A 279 -5.52 -26.87 -4.58
C ASP A 279 -4.24 -27.22 -5.37
N VAL A 280 -3.11 -27.15 -4.67
CA VAL A 280 -1.77 -27.46 -5.24
C VAL A 280 -1.60 -28.92 -5.64
N ASN A 281 -2.49 -29.82 -5.20
CA ASN A 281 -2.41 -31.25 -5.48
C ASN A 281 -3.37 -31.69 -6.59
N LYS A 282 -4.18 -30.76 -7.13
CA LYS A 282 -5.17 -31.09 -8.15
C LYS A 282 -4.50 -31.50 -9.46
N ILE A 283 -4.90 -32.65 -9.97
CA ILE A 283 -4.43 -33.22 -11.24
C ILE A 283 -5.48 -32.99 -12.33
N GLY A 284 -5.05 -32.58 -13.51
CA GLY A 284 -5.88 -32.42 -14.70
C GLY A 284 -6.22 -33.74 -15.37
N ASP A 285 -7.10 -33.67 -16.39
CA ASP A 285 -7.53 -34.85 -17.16
C ASP A 285 -6.38 -35.51 -17.94
N ASP A 286 -5.30 -34.78 -18.18
CA ASP A 286 -4.07 -35.24 -18.83
C ASP A 286 -3.07 -35.91 -17.86
N GLY A 287 -3.39 -35.96 -16.56
CA GLY A 287 -2.55 -36.55 -15.53
C GLY A 287 -1.45 -35.61 -15.01
N LEU A 288 -1.42 -34.35 -15.42
CA LEU A 288 -0.46 -33.34 -14.95
C LEU A 288 -1.03 -32.48 -13.83
N PRO A 289 -0.20 -31.96 -12.90
CA PRO A 289 -0.66 -30.98 -11.91
C PRO A 289 -1.21 -29.72 -12.58
N LEU A 290 -2.37 -29.24 -12.12
CA LEU A 290 -2.96 -27.98 -12.61
C LEU A 290 -2.24 -26.74 -12.07
N ILE A 291 -1.58 -26.88 -10.93
CA ILE A 291 -0.75 -25.85 -10.31
C ILE A 291 0.70 -26.32 -10.38
N ASP A 292 1.56 -25.54 -11.01
CA ASP A 292 2.99 -25.80 -10.98
C ASP A 292 3.51 -25.61 -9.55
N ALA A 293 4.29 -26.56 -9.04
CA ALA A 293 4.84 -26.52 -7.68
C ALA A 293 5.81 -25.35 -7.45
N HIS A 294 6.34 -24.78 -8.53
CA HIS A 294 7.19 -23.59 -8.57
C HIS A 294 6.43 -22.32 -8.98
N SER A 295 5.10 -22.38 -9.09
CA SER A 295 4.29 -21.18 -9.25
C SER A 295 4.30 -20.32 -7.99
N HIS A 296 4.18 -19.00 -8.17
CA HIS A 296 4.20 -18.03 -7.08
C HIS A 296 3.20 -18.39 -5.99
N VAL A 297 1.94 -18.71 -6.35
CA VAL A 297 0.90 -19.03 -5.35
C VAL A 297 1.18 -20.32 -4.58
N ALA A 298 1.81 -21.32 -5.19
CA ALA A 298 2.12 -22.59 -4.53
C ALA A 298 3.21 -22.42 -3.46
N LEU A 299 4.20 -21.58 -3.75
CA LEU A 299 5.31 -21.29 -2.85
C LEU A 299 4.96 -20.23 -1.79
N ALA A 300 4.12 -19.25 -2.14
CA ALA A 300 3.66 -18.18 -1.26
C ALA A 300 2.54 -18.62 -0.31
N THR A 301 1.79 -19.68 -0.64
CA THR A 301 0.78 -20.26 0.25
C THR A 301 1.41 -20.67 1.57
N SER A 302 0.67 -20.45 2.67
CA SER A 302 1.10 -20.91 3.99
C SER A 302 1.18 -22.44 4.04
N HIS A 303 2.31 -22.95 4.51
CA HIS A 303 2.53 -24.38 4.78
C HIS A 303 2.47 -24.68 6.28
N ASN A 304 2.44 -23.65 7.13
CA ASN A 304 2.43 -23.77 8.60
C ASN A 304 1.30 -22.95 9.26
N GLY A 305 0.11 -22.96 8.64
CA GLY A 305 -1.08 -22.32 9.17
C GLY A 305 -0.97 -20.80 9.30
N ASP A 306 -1.71 -20.21 10.23
CA ASP A 306 -1.83 -18.75 10.32
C ASP A 306 -0.53 -18.03 10.71
N ALA A 307 0.42 -18.73 11.34
CA ALA A 307 1.71 -18.17 11.73
C ALA A 307 2.60 -17.77 10.53
N GLU A 308 2.37 -18.40 9.37
CA GLU A 308 3.05 -18.09 8.10
C GLU A 308 2.33 -17.02 7.27
N ARG A 309 1.15 -16.56 7.71
CA ARG A 309 0.37 -15.54 7.00
C ARG A 309 0.83 -14.14 7.37
N MET A 310 0.59 -13.21 6.45
CA MET A 310 0.88 -11.79 6.59
C MET A 310 -0.19 -10.99 5.85
N LEU A 311 -0.41 -9.75 6.26
CA LEU A 311 -1.17 -8.78 5.46
C LEU A 311 -0.25 -8.19 4.40
N ARG A 312 -0.54 -8.40 3.12
CA ARG A 312 0.14 -7.73 2.01
C ARG A 312 -0.61 -6.46 1.64
N ARG A 313 0.10 -5.34 1.59
CA ARG A 313 -0.44 -4.00 1.32
C ARG A 313 0.44 -3.27 0.31
N ALA A 314 0.57 -3.88 -0.86
CA ALA A 314 1.50 -3.43 -1.89
C ALA A 314 0.91 -2.32 -2.77
N TYR A 315 1.79 -1.50 -3.34
CA TYR A 315 1.45 -0.44 -4.28
C TYR A 315 2.32 -0.54 -5.53
N ASN A 316 1.74 -0.27 -6.70
CA ASN A 316 2.52 -0.15 -7.92
C ASN A 316 3.39 1.10 -7.86
N TYR A 317 4.59 1.05 -8.43
CA TYR A 317 5.35 2.24 -8.75
C TYR A 317 5.73 2.21 -10.23
N ASP A 318 5.75 3.39 -10.83
CA ASP A 318 6.14 3.61 -12.22
C ASP A 318 6.84 4.98 -12.25
N LEU A 319 8.17 4.96 -12.44
CA LEU A 319 8.97 6.18 -12.46
C LEU A 319 8.95 6.82 -13.85
N PRO A 320 9.01 8.16 -13.95
CA PRO A 320 9.04 8.80 -15.26
C PRO A 320 10.27 8.36 -16.05
N VAL A 321 10.10 8.15 -17.36
CA VAL A 321 11.20 7.92 -18.29
C VAL A 321 12.12 9.15 -18.24
N THR A 322 13.39 8.95 -17.88
CA THR A 322 14.39 10.02 -17.92
C THR A 322 15.37 9.73 -19.04
N ALA A 323 15.76 10.78 -19.78
CA ALA A 323 16.81 10.63 -20.78
C ALA A 323 18.11 10.25 -20.05
N GLY A 324 18.60 9.03 -20.28
CA GLY A 324 19.92 8.62 -19.82
C GLY A 324 21.03 9.45 -20.50
N PRO A 325 22.30 9.25 -20.13
CA PRO A 325 23.43 9.94 -20.76
C PRO A 325 23.49 9.77 -22.29
N ALA A 326 22.90 8.69 -22.81
CA ALA A 326 22.82 8.38 -24.24
C ALA A 326 21.62 9.04 -24.97
N GLY A 327 20.78 9.81 -24.28
CA GLY A 327 19.56 10.40 -24.83
C GLY A 327 18.34 9.48 -24.75
N LEU A 328 17.24 9.89 -25.42
CA LEU A 328 16.04 9.06 -25.59
C LEU A 328 16.35 7.93 -26.58
N GLN A 329 15.98 6.69 -26.23
CA GLN A 329 16.17 5.51 -27.07
C GLN A 329 14.85 5.13 -27.77
N ASP A 330 14.90 4.26 -28.78
CA ASP A 330 13.71 3.77 -29.50
C ASP A 330 12.92 2.76 -28.64
N ALA A 331 11.59 2.74 -28.74
CA ALA A 331 10.70 1.96 -27.84
C ALA A 331 11.02 0.46 -27.76
N GLU A 332 11.56 -0.14 -28.82
CA GLU A 332 11.98 -1.55 -28.87
C GLU A 332 13.28 -1.84 -28.07
N LEU A 333 13.96 -0.81 -27.58
CA LEU A 333 15.21 -0.85 -26.83
C LEU A 333 15.09 -0.29 -25.40
N ILE A 334 13.88 0.06 -24.99
CA ILE A 334 13.65 0.82 -23.76
C ILE A 334 13.14 -0.10 -22.64
N ASP A 335 13.85 -0.10 -21.51
CA ASP A 335 13.25 -0.29 -20.19
C ASP A 335 12.45 1.00 -19.88
N LEU A 336 11.14 0.98 -20.17
CA LEU A 336 10.27 2.19 -20.29
C LEU A 336 10.33 3.05 -19.05
N SER A 337 10.50 2.44 -17.90
CA SER A 337 10.64 3.10 -16.62
C SER A 337 11.12 2.08 -15.61
N ASP A 338 11.80 2.54 -14.56
CA ASP A 338 11.90 1.73 -13.34
C ASP A 338 10.48 1.59 -12.80
N THR A 339 9.92 0.40 -13.02
CA THR A 339 8.56 0.01 -12.73
C THR A 339 8.58 -1.21 -11.82
N GLY A 340 7.59 -1.29 -10.93
CA GLY A 340 7.41 -2.50 -10.15
C GLY A 340 6.45 -2.32 -8.98
N LEU A 341 6.79 -2.97 -7.88
CA LEU A 341 5.95 -3.06 -6.69
C LEU A 341 6.70 -2.55 -5.46
N ILE A 342 6.09 -1.62 -4.74
CA ILE A 342 6.41 -1.30 -3.35
C ILE A 342 5.67 -2.36 -2.53
N PHE A 343 6.30 -3.51 -2.33
CA PHE A 343 5.73 -4.59 -1.54
C PHE A 343 5.88 -4.23 -0.06
N THR A 344 4.78 -3.84 0.56
CA THR A 344 4.70 -3.66 2.01
C THR A 344 3.89 -4.81 2.61
N CYS A 345 4.38 -5.41 3.68
CA CYS A 345 3.61 -6.39 4.45
C CYS A 345 3.68 -6.16 5.95
N PHE A 346 2.62 -6.59 6.63
CA PHE A 346 2.46 -6.51 8.08
C PHE A 346 2.22 -7.90 8.67
N GLN A 347 2.92 -8.19 9.76
CA GLN A 347 2.91 -9.50 10.41
C GLN A 347 3.32 -9.38 11.87
N ARG A 348 2.98 -10.38 12.68
CA ARG A 348 3.43 -10.44 14.08
C ARG A 348 4.95 -10.58 14.20
N ASP A 349 5.48 -11.63 13.57
CA ASP A 349 6.89 -11.98 13.61
C ASP A 349 7.37 -12.38 12.21
N PRO A 350 8.30 -11.64 11.59
CA PRO A 350 8.80 -11.98 10.27
C PRO A 350 9.62 -13.28 10.25
N ASP A 351 10.16 -13.74 11.38
CA ASP A 351 10.89 -15.01 11.45
C ASP A 351 9.97 -16.23 11.24
N THR A 352 8.67 -16.10 11.51
CA THR A 352 7.67 -17.17 11.27
C THR A 352 6.81 -16.96 10.04
N SER A 353 6.77 -15.75 9.49
CA SER A 353 5.88 -15.37 8.38
C SER A 353 6.66 -15.01 7.11
N PHE A 354 7.15 -13.77 7.02
CA PHE A 354 7.82 -13.27 5.82
C PHE A 354 9.05 -14.08 5.43
N ILE A 355 9.96 -14.35 6.37
CA ILE A 355 11.25 -15.00 6.08
C ILE A 355 11.11 -16.42 5.51
N PRO A 356 10.32 -17.34 6.11
CA PRO A 356 10.16 -18.67 5.54
C PRO A 356 9.48 -18.65 4.16
N VAL A 357 8.49 -17.78 3.96
CA VAL A 357 7.81 -17.61 2.67
C VAL A 357 8.79 -17.08 1.62
N GLN A 358 9.48 -15.97 1.91
CA GLN A 358 10.45 -15.35 1.00
C GLN A 358 11.59 -16.30 0.67
N LYS A 359 12.03 -17.14 1.62
CA LYS A 359 13.06 -18.15 1.35
C LYS A 359 12.58 -19.18 0.33
N ARG A 360 11.36 -19.70 0.47
CA ARG A 360 10.78 -20.62 -0.54
C ARG A 360 10.70 -19.97 -1.91
N LEU A 361 10.26 -18.71 -1.95
CA LEU A 361 10.16 -17.96 -3.19
C LEU A 361 11.54 -17.76 -3.83
N ALA A 362 12.55 -17.34 -3.07
CA ALA A 362 13.91 -17.16 -3.55
C ALA A 362 14.56 -18.47 -4.04
N ASP A 363 14.20 -19.61 -3.44
CA ASP A 363 14.78 -20.91 -3.77
C ASP A 363 14.20 -21.51 -5.07
N GLY A 364 13.02 -21.10 -5.53
CA GLY A 364 12.41 -21.76 -6.69
C GLY A 364 11.19 -21.13 -7.33
N ASP A 365 10.82 -19.88 -7.04
CA ASP A 365 9.70 -19.22 -7.71
C ASP A 365 10.03 -18.88 -9.16
N ARG A 366 9.14 -19.29 -10.08
CA ARG A 366 9.21 -18.93 -11.50
C ARG A 366 9.14 -17.42 -11.70
N LEU A 367 8.43 -16.69 -10.84
CA LEU A 367 8.29 -15.24 -10.96
C LEU A 367 9.64 -14.51 -10.87
N ASN A 368 10.66 -15.12 -10.24
CA ASN A 368 12.02 -14.57 -10.11
C ASN A 368 12.72 -14.32 -11.45
N GLU A 369 12.23 -14.90 -12.56
CA GLU A 369 12.70 -14.57 -13.90
C GLU A 369 12.41 -13.11 -14.26
N TRP A 370 11.27 -12.57 -13.80
CA TRP A 370 10.78 -11.24 -14.18
C TRP A 370 10.77 -10.22 -13.04
N ILE A 371 11.25 -10.60 -11.85
CA ILE A 371 11.31 -9.67 -10.71
C ILE A 371 12.70 -9.62 -10.09
N THR A 372 13.02 -8.50 -9.47
CA THR A 372 14.24 -8.33 -8.69
C THR A 372 13.95 -7.52 -7.44
N HIS A 373 14.34 -8.03 -6.28
CA HIS A 373 14.34 -7.24 -5.06
C HIS A 373 15.54 -6.29 -5.06
N VAL A 374 15.28 -4.99 -5.09
CA VAL A 374 16.30 -3.92 -5.15
C VAL A 374 16.32 -3.04 -3.90
N GLY A 375 15.37 -3.20 -2.99
CA GLY A 375 15.34 -2.47 -1.72
C GLY A 375 14.68 -3.27 -0.62
N SER A 376 15.08 -3.03 0.62
CA SER A 376 14.63 -3.78 1.78
C SER A 376 14.74 -2.99 3.06
N ALA A 377 13.65 -2.91 3.82
CA ALA A 377 13.67 -2.33 5.15
C ALA A 377 12.69 -3.01 6.11
N VAL A 378 13.03 -3.06 7.40
CA VAL A 378 12.23 -3.64 8.49
C VAL A 378 11.99 -2.60 9.57
N PHE A 379 10.74 -2.45 9.98
CA PHE A 379 10.32 -1.51 11.02
C PHE A 379 9.38 -2.17 12.03
N HIS A 380 9.44 -1.70 13.27
CA HIS A 380 8.44 -1.98 14.29
C HIS A 380 7.43 -0.85 14.34
N VAL A 381 6.19 -1.14 13.99
CA VAL A 381 5.07 -0.21 14.11
C VAL A 381 4.48 -0.36 15.52
N PRO A 382 4.62 0.63 16.42
CA PRO A 382 4.03 0.54 17.76
C PRO A 382 2.49 0.56 17.68
N ALA A 383 1.86 0.30 18.83
CA ALA A 383 0.42 0.44 19.01
C ALA A 383 -0.13 1.81 18.55
N GLY A 384 -1.44 1.85 18.35
CA GLY A 384 -2.14 3.10 18.08
C GLY A 384 -2.13 4.05 19.28
N THR A 385 -2.77 5.21 19.12
CA THR A 385 -2.78 6.27 20.13
C THR A 385 -4.18 6.52 20.67
N SER A 386 -4.24 7.15 21.84
CA SER A 386 -5.47 7.66 22.43
C SER A 386 -5.26 9.02 23.11
N GLY A 387 -6.23 9.92 22.98
CA GLY A 387 -6.19 11.25 23.61
C GLY A 387 -4.93 12.05 23.22
N ASP A 388 -4.18 12.48 24.23
CA ASP A 388 -2.96 13.29 24.05
C ASP A 388 -1.67 12.45 23.92
N SER A 389 -1.77 11.12 23.86
CA SER A 389 -0.62 10.25 23.63
C SER A 389 -0.03 10.41 22.22
N TYR A 390 1.22 9.98 22.08
CA TYR A 390 1.96 9.99 20.82
C TYR A 390 2.51 8.61 20.50
N TRP A 391 2.85 8.36 19.23
CA TRP A 391 3.38 7.05 18.81
C TRP A 391 4.57 6.63 19.68
N GLY A 392 4.47 5.43 20.26
CA GLY A 392 5.54 4.87 21.09
C GLY A 392 5.71 5.51 22.48
N GLU A 393 4.71 6.24 22.99
CA GLU A 393 4.78 6.86 24.33
C GLU A 393 5.16 5.85 25.43
N ASP A 394 4.53 4.67 25.45
CA ASP A 394 4.81 3.62 26.44
C ASP A 394 6.23 3.02 26.32
N LEU A 395 6.83 3.06 25.13
CA LEU A 395 8.19 2.59 24.90
C LEU A 395 9.24 3.59 25.37
N LEU A 396 8.96 4.89 25.14
CA LEU A 396 9.89 6.01 25.31
C LEU A 396 9.72 6.75 26.64
N GLY A 397 8.62 6.54 27.35
CA GLY A 397 8.25 7.17 28.62
C GLY A 397 9.24 7.00 29.76
#